data_AF-A0A3L7SSC7-F1
#
_entry.id   AF-A0A3L7SSC7-F1
#
_cell.length_a   1.000
_cell.length_b   1.000
_cell.length_c   1.000
_cell.angle_alpha   90.00
_cell.angle_beta   90.00
_cell.angle_gamma   90.00
#
_symmetry.space_group_name_H-M   'P 1'
#
loop_
_entity.id
_entity.type
_entity.pdbx_description
1 polymer ?
#
loop_
_entity_poly.entity_id
_entity_poly.type
_entity_poly.pdbx_seq_one_letter_code
_entity_poly.pdbx_strand_id
1 'polypeptide(L)'
;MTPLATAAGLAAQLELGKAADDPDVRSGGAVLLKNTSGPMPYPFLATEALRAVGGEEFDVWNSSVREDLVRRQRQSGDLDGSWDPDGEDGGRMEATALSLVTLQVYYRHLPKERDPAKKSAVEAAEAEAADEPGDAADGP
;
A
#
# COMPACT_ATOMS: atom_id res chain seq x y z
N MET A 1 11.36 -16.86 -7.60
CA MET A 1 11.07 -16.16 -6.32
C MET A 1 9.60 -16.34 -6.02
N THR A 2 9.23 -16.62 -4.77
CA THR A 2 7.82 -16.72 -4.38
C THR A 2 7.25 -15.31 -4.20
N PRO A 3 6.00 -15.04 -4.62
CA PRO A 3 5.36 -13.72 -4.44
C PRO A 3 5.37 -13.23 -2.98
N LEU A 4 5.28 -14.16 -2.02
CA LEU A 4 5.36 -13.88 -0.59
C LEU A 4 6.71 -13.27 -0.18
N ALA A 5 7.83 -13.84 -0.63
CA ALA A 5 9.16 -13.33 -0.29
C ALA A 5 9.39 -11.93 -0.89
N THR A 6 8.89 -11.68 -2.10
CA THR A 6 8.93 -10.35 -2.72
C THR A 6 8.11 -9.33 -1.94
N ALA A 7 6.89 -9.68 -1.53
CA ALA A 7 6.04 -8.81 -0.74
C ALA A 7 6.66 -8.46 0.62
N ALA A 8 7.17 -9.46 1.34
CA ALA A 8 7.85 -9.27 2.62
C ALA A 8 9.09 -8.37 2.48
N GLY A 9 9.93 -8.62 1.48
CA GLY A 9 11.14 -7.85 1.25
C GLY A 9 10.85 -6.38 0.91
N LEU A 10 9.87 -6.13 0.03
CA LEU A 10 9.48 -4.77 -0.35
C LEU A 10 8.86 -4.00 0.82
N ALA A 11 7.96 -4.64 1.58
CA ALA A 11 7.36 -4.03 2.76
C ALA A 11 8.44 -3.60 3.76
N ALA A 12 9.40 -4.50 4.05
CA ALA A 12 10.51 -4.20 4.95
C ALA A 12 11.40 -3.05 4.42
N GLN A 13 11.74 -3.05 3.13
CA GLN A 13 12.54 -1.98 2.53
C GLN A 13 11.86 -0.61 2.65
N LEU A 14 10.56 -0.54 2.36
CA LEU A 14 9.78 0.69 2.43
C LEU A 14 9.61 1.17 3.87
N GLU A 15 9.39 0.26 4.82
CA GLU A 15 9.31 0.58 6.25
C GLU A 15 10.66 1.10 6.80
N LEU A 16 11.77 0.58 6.28
CA LEU A 16 13.12 1.07 6.58
C LEU A 16 13.48 2.37 5.85
N GLY A 17 12.56 2.96 5.08
CA GLY A 17 12.73 4.27 4.46
C GLY A 17 13.31 4.26 3.03
N LYS A 18 13.31 3.11 2.34
CA LYS A 18 13.63 3.09 0.91
C LYS A 18 12.65 3.96 0.13
N ALA A 19 13.14 4.72 -0.85
CA ALA A 19 12.31 5.64 -1.61
C ALA A 19 11.27 4.89 -2.45
N ALA A 20 10.03 5.38 -2.47
CA ALA A 20 8.91 4.75 -3.18
C ALA A 20 9.05 4.79 -4.71
N ASP A 21 9.85 5.73 -5.23
CA ASP A 21 10.17 5.91 -6.65
C ASP A 21 11.42 5.17 -7.10
N ASP A 22 12.12 4.48 -6.17
CA ASP A 22 13.28 3.66 -6.49
C ASP A 22 12.93 2.59 -7.55
N PRO A 23 13.78 2.41 -8.58
CA PRO A 23 13.48 1.54 -9.70
C PRO A 23 13.27 0.07 -9.29
N ASP A 24 13.95 -0.41 -8.25
CA ASP A 24 13.76 -1.78 -7.74
C ASP A 24 12.43 -1.92 -7.01
N VAL A 25 12.01 -0.87 -6.28
CA VAL A 25 10.71 -0.83 -5.61
C VAL A 25 9.58 -0.87 -6.63
N ARG A 26 9.68 -0.07 -7.70
CA ARG A 26 8.72 -0.07 -8.81
C ARG A 26 8.67 -1.42 -9.52
N SER A 27 9.83 -1.98 -9.85
CA SER A 27 9.94 -3.31 -10.48
C SER A 27 9.31 -4.39 -9.59
N GLY A 28 9.58 -4.33 -8.29
CA GLY A 28 8.99 -5.22 -7.29
C GLY A 28 7.47 -5.06 -7.17
N GLY A 29 6.96 -3.83 -7.13
CA GLY A 29 5.53 -3.53 -7.11
C GLY A 29 4.80 -4.12 -8.33
N ALA A 30 5.39 -3.98 -9.52
CA ALA A 30 4.86 -4.58 -10.75
C ALA A 30 4.82 -6.13 -10.71
N VAL A 31 5.70 -6.78 -9.94
CA VAL A 31 5.61 -8.23 -9.71
C VAL A 31 4.41 -8.57 -8.82
N LEU A 32 4.15 -7.77 -7.79
CA LEU A 32 3.01 -7.99 -6.90
C LEU A 32 1.68 -7.89 -7.64
N LEU A 33 1.53 -6.88 -8.52
CA LEU A 33 0.31 -6.69 -9.32
C LEU A 33 -0.10 -7.88 -10.20
N LYS A 34 0.83 -8.79 -10.51
CA LYS A 34 0.53 -10.01 -11.29
C LYS A 34 -0.25 -11.05 -10.49
N ASN A 35 -0.33 -10.92 -9.17
CA ASN A 35 -1.01 -11.87 -8.32
C ASN A 35 -1.82 -11.16 -7.23
N THR A 36 -3.03 -10.72 -7.55
CA THR A 36 -3.92 -10.03 -6.60
C THR A 36 -4.73 -10.96 -5.70
N SER A 37 -4.41 -12.25 -5.68
CA SER A 37 -5.07 -13.26 -4.85
C SER A 37 -4.05 -14.18 -4.20
N GLY A 38 -4.44 -14.86 -3.13
CA GLY A 38 -3.59 -15.87 -2.51
C GLY A 38 -3.87 -16.09 -1.04
N PRO A 39 -3.22 -17.10 -0.45
CA PRO A 39 -3.34 -17.39 0.97
C PRO A 39 -2.69 -16.29 1.80
N MET A 40 -3.19 -16.11 3.01
CA MET A 40 -2.47 -15.30 4.01
C MET A 40 -1.10 -15.92 4.33
N PRO A 41 -0.08 -15.11 4.64
CA PRO A 41 -0.10 -13.65 4.87
C PRO A 41 0.19 -12.79 3.61
N TYR A 42 0.19 -13.37 2.41
CA TYR A 42 0.65 -12.65 1.20
C TYR A 42 -0.15 -11.38 0.88
N PRO A 43 -1.50 -11.39 0.77
CA PRO A 43 -2.27 -10.18 0.46
C PRO A 43 -2.03 -9.05 1.46
N PHE A 44 -1.80 -9.39 2.74
CA PHE A 44 -1.46 -8.41 3.78
C PHE A 44 -0.13 -7.73 3.51
N LEU A 45 0.95 -8.48 3.30
CA LEU A 45 2.29 -7.91 3.05
C LEU A 45 2.35 -7.13 1.75
N ALA A 46 1.72 -7.64 0.70
CA ALA A 46 1.67 -6.95 -0.59
C ALA A 46 0.87 -5.64 -0.50
N THR A 47 -0.20 -5.61 0.30
CA THR A 47 -0.95 -4.37 0.59
C THR A 47 -0.08 -3.36 1.33
N GLU A 48 0.71 -3.76 2.33
CA GLU A 48 1.61 -2.85 3.03
C GLU A 48 2.70 -2.27 2.10
N ALA A 49 3.31 -3.12 1.27
CA ALA A 49 4.28 -2.68 0.27
C ALA A 49 3.67 -1.69 -0.72
N LEU A 50 2.57 -2.05 -1.38
CA LEU A 50 1.96 -1.22 -2.42
C LEU A 50 1.33 0.05 -1.86
N ARG A 51 0.81 0.04 -0.62
CA ARG A 51 0.37 1.26 0.06
C ARG A 51 1.54 2.23 0.25
N ALA A 52 2.68 1.72 0.70
CA ALA A 52 3.89 2.51 0.90
C ALA A 52 4.45 3.05 -0.43
N VAL A 53 4.23 2.38 -1.56
CA VAL A 53 4.44 2.94 -2.91
C VAL A 53 3.40 4.01 -3.24
N GLY A 54 2.10 3.68 -3.13
CA GLY A 54 0.96 4.54 -3.46
C GLY A 54 0.72 4.67 -4.96
N GLY A 55 -0.17 5.61 -5.34
CA GLY A 55 -0.54 5.86 -6.73
C GLY A 55 -1.41 4.75 -7.34
N GLU A 56 -1.51 4.76 -8.67
CA GLU A 56 -2.40 3.87 -9.44
C GLU A 56 -2.15 2.38 -9.16
N GLU A 57 -0.89 1.99 -8.91
CA GLU A 57 -0.53 0.61 -8.57
C GLU A 57 -1.24 0.16 -7.28
N PHE A 58 -1.30 1.02 -6.27
CA PHE A 58 -2.02 0.74 -5.04
C PHE A 58 -3.54 0.68 -5.26
N ASP A 59 -4.09 1.56 -6.08
CA ASP A 59 -5.53 1.62 -6.32
C ASP A 59 -6.03 0.37 -7.07
N VAL A 60 -5.29 -0.05 -8.10
CA VAL A 60 -5.56 -1.28 -8.87
C VAL A 60 -5.44 -2.50 -7.95
N TRP A 61 -4.37 -2.58 -7.15
CA TRP A 61 -4.20 -3.67 -6.21
C TRP A 61 -5.33 -3.73 -5.19
N ASN A 62 -5.62 -2.61 -4.54
CA ASN A 62 -6.51 -2.58 -3.40
C ASN A 62 -7.96 -2.86 -3.78
N SER A 63 -8.41 -2.36 -4.94
CA SER A 63 -9.73 -2.72 -5.47
C SER A 63 -9.85 -4.25 -5.66
N SER A 64 -8.84 -4.87 -6.28
CA SER A 64 -8.84 -6.31 -6.54
C SER A 64 -8.81 -7.15 -5.25
N VAL A 65 -7.90 -6.84 -4.31
CA VAL A 65 -7.78 -7.57 -3.04
C VAL A 65 -9.01 -7.41 -2.16
N ARG A 66 -9.58 -6.20 -2.10
CA ARG A 66 -10.80 -5.96 -1.32
C ARG A 66 -11.94 -6.82 -1.81
N GLU A 67 -12.20 -6.82 -3.12
CA GLU A 67 -13.27 -7.62 -3.69
C GLU A 67 -13.04 -9.11 -3.45
N ASP A 68 -11.80 -9.58 -3.57
CA ASP A 68 -11.45 -10.96 -3.31
C ASP A 68 -11.69 -11.39 -1.86
N LEU A 69 -11.24 -10.58 -0.90
CA LEU A 69 -11.47 -10.87 0.52
C LEU A 69 -12.96 -10.85 0.86
N VAL A 70 -13.73 -9.88 0.35
CA VAL A 70 -15.19 -9.85 0.60
C VAL A 70 -15.88 -11.08 0.02
N ARG A 71 -15.47 -11.56 -1.17
CA ARG A 71 -16.00 -12.79 -1.77
C ARG A 71 -15.68 -14.04 -0.96
N ARG A 72 -14.48 -14.13 -0.38
CA ARG A 72 -14.03 -15.28 0.40
C ARG A 72 -14.55 -15.29 1.84
N GLN A 73 -15.10 -14.18 2.32
CA GLN A 73 -15.68 -14.11 3.66
C GLN A 73 -16.87 -15.08 3.76
N ARG A 74 -16.89 -15.90 4.82
CA ARG A 74 -18.04 -16.76 5.09
C ARG A 74 -19.25 -15.88 5.43
N GLN A 75 -20.42 -16.24 4.90
CA GLN A 75 -21.68 -15.50 5.05
C GLN A 75 -22.77 -16.26 5.83
N SER A 76 -22.41 -17.38 6.46
CA SER A 76 -23.38 -18.24 7.15
C SER A 76 -22.72 -19.25 8.09
N GLY A 77 -23.48 -19.70 9.09
CA GLY A 77 -23.08 -20.73 10.06
C GLY A 77 -22.27 -20.16 11.21
N ASP A 78 -21.71 -21.04 12.05
CA ASP A 78 -21.00 -20.66 13.27
C ASP A 78 -19.71 -19.85 13.03
N LEU A 79 -19.24 -19.81 11.79
CA LEU A 79 -18.01 -19.15 11.35
C LEU A 79 -18.30 -17.98 10.40
N ASP A 80 -19.52 -17.46 10.41
CA ASP A 80 -19.93 -16.28 9.66
C ASP A 80 -18.99 -15.08 9.95
N GLY A 81 -18.65 -14.35 8.90
CA GLY A 81 -17.71 -13.23 8.94
C GLY A 81 -16.22 -13.61 8.97
N SER A 82 -15.87 -14.89 9.08
CA SER A 82 -14.46 -15.35 9.08
C SER A 82 -13.94 -15.70 7.68
N TRP A 83 -12.63 -15.94 7.58
CA TRP A 83 -11.97 -16.45 6.38
C TRP A 83 -11.42 -17.84 6.63
N ASP A 84 -11.63 -18.74 5.68
CA ASP A 84 -11.02 -20.07 5.72
C ASP A 84 -9.50 -19.96 5.50
N PRO A 85 -8.68 -20.78 6.19
CA PRO A 85 -7.25 -20.83 5.94
C PRO A 85 -6.98 -21.50 4.59
N ASP A 86 -6.33 -20.77 3.69
CA ASP A 86 -5.96 -21.25 2.36
C ASP A 86 -4.48 -21.72 2.28
N GLY A 87 -3.78 -21.75 3.42
CA GLY A 87 -2.37 -22.11 3.55
C GLY A 87 -2.11 -23.12 4.68
N GLU A 88 -0.86 -23.59 4.80
CA GLU A 88 -0.48 -24.60 5.79
C GLU A 88 -0.33 -24.04 7.22
N ASP A 89 -0.12 -22.73 7.37
CA ASP A 89 0.24 -22.08 8.63
C ASP A 89 -0.86 -21.16 9.21
N GLY A 90 -0.86 -21.03 10.55
CA GLY A 90 -1.63 -20.08 11.40
C GLY A 90 -3.16 -20.10 11.37
N GLY A 91 -3.76 -20.89 10.47
CA GLY A 91 -5.16 -21.29 10.54
C GLY A 91 -6.17 -20.13 10.46
N ARG A 92 -7.41 -20.40 10.89
CA ARG A 92 -8.53 -19.45 10.75
C ARG A 92 -8.30 -18.12 11.46
N MET A 93 -7.64 -18.14 12.62
CA MET A 93 -7.42 -16.92 13.40
C MET A 93 -6.49 -15.97 12.65
N GLU A 94 -5.37 -16.47 12.09
CA GLU A 94 -4.49 -15.65 11.25
C GLU A 94 -5.22 -15.19 9.99
N ALA A 95 -5.88 -16.11 9.27
CA ALA A 95 -6.59 -15.78 8.04
C ALA A 95 -7.62 -14.66 8.27
N THR A 96 -8.38 -14.73 9.36
CA THR A 96 -9.39 -13.73 9.70
C THR A 96 -8.76 -12.42 10.15
N ALA A 97 -7.76 -12.46 11.04
CA ALA A 97 -7.11 -11.26 11.55
C ALA A 97 -6.41 -10.47 10.43
N LEU A 98 -5.64 -11.14 9.58
CA LEU A 98 -4.95 -10.49 8.48
C LEU A 98 -5.91 -10.00 7.40
N SER A 99 -6.98 -10.73 7.08
CA SER A 99 -8.02 -10.27 6.14
C SER A 99 -8.68 -8.99 6.63
N LEU A 100 -9.04 -8.92 7.92
CA LEU A 100 -9.63 -7.73 8.52
C LEU A 100 -8.67 -6.54 8.46
N VAL A 101 -7.40 -6.73 8.84
CA VAL A 101 -6.40 -5.65 8.81
C VAL A 101 -6.13 -5.17 7.38
N THR A 102 -6.09 -6.08 6.40
CA THR A 102 -5.97 -5.72 4.98
C THR A 102 -7.15 -4.87 4.52
N LEU A 103 -8.39 -5.25 4.87
CA LEU A 103 -9.59 -4.45 4.54
C LEU A 103 -9.62 -3.09 5.24
N GLN A 104 -8.94 -2.96 6.38
CA GLN A 104 -8.85 -1.73 7.16
C GLN A 104 -7.77 -0.75 6.67
N VAL A 105 -7.06 -1.06 5.57
CA VAL A 105 -5.92 -0.24 5.10
C VAL A 105 -6.25 1.25 4.99
N TYR A 106 -7.46 1.61 4.53
CA TYR A 106 -7.92 3.00 4.40
C TYR A 106 -8.25 3.69 5.73
N TYR A 107 -8.55 2.93 6.77
CA TYR A 107 -8.91 3.48 8.08
C TYR A 107 -7.70 3.57 8.99
N ARG A 108 -6.69 2.71 8.77
CA ARG A 108 -5.46 2.67 9.57
C ARG A 108 -4.44 3.72 9.11
N HIS A 109 -4.41 4.00 7.82
CA HIS A 109 -3.42 4.89 7.22
C HIS A 109 -4.14 6.07 6.56
N LEU A 110 -3.74 7.30 6.92
CA LEU A 110 -4.24 8.50 6.24
C LEU A 110 -3.87 8.43 4.75
N PRO A 111 -4.77 8.82 3.82
CA PRO A 111 -4.40 8.99 2.42
C PRO A 111 -3.20 9.94 2.33
N LYS A 112 -2.19 9.62 1.52
CA LYS A 112 -0.97 10.45 1.36
C LYS A 112 -1.28 11.91 0.97
N GLU A 113 -2.40 12.15 0.30
CA GLU A 113 -2.91 13.47 -0.09
C GLU A 113 -3.42 14.29 1.11
N ARG A 114 -3.78 13.61 2.20
CA ARG A 114 -4.26 14.17 3.46
C ARG A 114 -3.22 14.11 4.56
N ASP A 115 -1.97 13.77 4.23
CA ASP A 115 -0.86 13.81 5.17
C ASP A 115 -0.47 15.27 5.46
N PRO A 116 -0.70 15.79 6.68
CA PRO A 116 -0.41 17.19 7.01
C PRO A 116 1.07 17.54 6.85
N ALA A 117 1.99 16.56 6.93
CA ALA A 117 3.42 16.78 6.77
C ALA A 117 3.82 17.07 5.31
N LYS A 118 3.11 16.50 4.32
CA LYS A 118 3.34 16.85 2.90
C LYS A 118 2.67 18.16 2.51
N LYS A 119 1.51 18.46 3.09
CA LYS A 119 0.78 19.69 2.80
C LYS A 119 1.61 20.93 3.19
N SER A 120 2.26 20.90 4.36
CA SER A 120 3.14 21.99 4.79
C SER A 120 4.41 22.14 3.95
N ALA A 121 4.92 21.04 3.38
CA ALA A 121 6.11 21.06 2.54
C ALA A 121 5.84 21.67 1.15
N VAL A 122 4.64 21.41 0.59
CA VAL A 122 4.19 22.05 -0.66
C VAL A 122 3.91 23.53 -0.44
N GLU A 123 3.21 23.90 0.65
CA GLU A 123 2.95 25.30 0.99
C GLU A 123 4.26 26.08 1.26
N ALA A 124 5.28 25.44 1.85
CA ALA A 124 6.59 26.05 2.05
C ALA A 124 7.35 26.26 0.73
N ALA A 125 7.33 25.28 -0.18
CA ALA A 125 7.99 25.38 -1.48
C ALA A 125 7.31 26.41 -2.40
N GLU A 126 5.98 26.54 -2.36
CA GLU A 126 5.23 27.57 -3.09
C GLU A 126 5.48 28.97 -2.54
N ALA A 127 5.67 29.11 -1.21
CA ALA A 127 6.05 30.38 -0.60
C ALA A 127 7.49 30.81 -0.94
N GLU A 128 8.41 29.85 -1.05
CA GLU A 128 9.81 30.10 -1.40
C GLU A 128 9.98 30.45 -2.89
N ALA A 129 9.20 29.82 -3.79
CA ALA A 129 9.19 30.15 -5.22
C ALA A 129 8.54 31.51 -5.54
N ALA A 130 7.72 32.06 -4.63
CA ALA A 130 7.08 33.37 -4.79
C ALA A 130 7.97 34.54 -4.34
N ASP A 131 9.14 34.28 -3.74
CA ASP A 131 10.06 35.30 -3.21
C ASP A 131 11.28 35.57 -4.13
N GLU A 132 11.41 34.91 -5.28
CA GLU A 132 12.47 35.23 -6.23
C GLU A 132 12.28 36.65 -6.81
N PRO A 133 13.20 37.60 -6.56
CA PRO A 133 13.07 38.96 -7.06
C PRO A 133 13.33 38.95 -8.56
N GLY A 134 12.33 39.39 -9.33
CA GLY A 134 12.46 39.58 -10.77
C GLY A 134 13.69 40.41 -11.09
N ASP A 135 14.65 39.79 -11.77
CA ASP A 135 15.85 40.41 -12.31
C ASP A 135 15.46 41.51 -13.29
N ALA A 136 15.34 42.73 -12.79
CA ALA A 136 15.17 43.94 -13.59
C ALA A 136 16.53 44.34 -14.16
N ALA A 137 17.01 43.55 -15.12
CA ALA A 137 18.02 43.97 -16.06
C ALA A 137 17.36 44.83 -17.15
N ASP A 138 17.43 46.15 -17.00
CA ASP A 138 17.25 47.04 -18.15
C ASP A 138 18.25 48.22 -18.05
N GLY A 139 19.30 48.09 -18.85
CA GLY A 139 20.11 49.18 -19.38
C GLY A 139 20.16 48.99 -20.90
N PRO A 140 20.59 49.99 -21.70
CA PRO A 140 21.44 51.13 -21.34
C PRO A 140 20.77 52.51 -21.40
#